data_AF-A0A5C7XY31-F1
#
_entry.id   AF-A0A5C7XY31-F1
#
_cell.length_a   1.000
_cell.length_b   1.000
_cell.length_c   1.000
_cell.angle_alpha   90.00
_cell.angle_beta   90.00
_cell.angle_gamma   90.00
#
_symmetry.space_group_name_H-M   'P 1'
#
loop_
_entity.id
_entity.type
_entity.pdbx_description
1 polymer ?
#
loop_
_entity_poly.entity_id
_entity_poly.type
_entity_poly.pdbx_seq_one_letter_code
_entity_poly.pdbx_strand_id
1 'polypeptide(L)'
;DTAPFYAVPISIGSMGTKGGPRTDSDGRVLHVSGEPIPGLYAAGNAMAGVTGRAYGGAGGTIGPAMVFGYRAGHLAATGKPVDIPR
;
A
#
# COMPACT_ATOMS: atom_id res chain seq x y z
N ASP A 1 38.30 -1.80 18.90
CA ASP A 1 38.78 -3.16 18.59
C ASP A 1 39.02 -3.92 19.88
N THR A 2 37.95 -4.44 20.48
CA THR A 2 38.03 -5.17 21.76
C THR A 2 36.98 -6.27 21.76
N ALA A 3 37.40 -7.47 22.09
CA ALA A 3 36.56 -8.66 22.11
C ALA A 3 35.47 -8.58 23.19
N PRO A 4 34.35 -9.31 23.04
CA PRO A 4 34.07 -10.29 21.98
C PRO A 4 33.55 -9.65 20.68
N PHE A 5 34.00 -10.20 19.55
CA PHE A 5 33.48 -9.88 18.22
C PHE A 5 32.39 -10.88 17.82
N TYR A 6 31.42 -10.42 17.05
CA TYR A 6 30.27 -11.21 16.61
C TYR A 6 30.13 -11.17 15.09
N ALA A 7 29.63 -12.26 14.52
CA ALA A 7 29.26 -12.37 13.12
C ALA A 7 27.90 -13.06 12.99
N VAL A 8 27.08 -12.61 12.04
CA VAL A 8 25.77 -13.18 11.73
C VAL A 8 25.65 -13.34 10.21
N PRO A 9 25.20 -14.49 9.70
CA PRO A 9 24.97 -14.67 8.26
C PRO A 9 23.81 -13.79 7.80
N ILE A 10 24.00 -13.09 6.67
CA ILE A 10 22.99 -12.22 6.06
C ILE A 10 22.58 -12.81 4.71
N SER A 11 21.28 -12.90 4.49
CA SER A 11 20.66 -13.37 3.24
C SER A 11 19.61 -12.37 2.77
N ILE A 12 19.23 -12.46 1.49
CA ILE A 12 18.15 -11.65 0.93
C ILE A 12 16.82 -12.15 1.50
N GLY A 13 16.12 -11.28 2.23
CA GLY A 13 14.75 -11.49 2.67
C GLY A 13 13.76 -10.58 1.95
N SER A 14 12.49 -10.97 1.93
CA SER A 14 11.38 -10.11 1.52
C SER A 14 10.42 -9.90 2.68
N MET A 15 10.07 -8.65 2.95
CA MET A 15 9.12 -8.28 4.01
C MET A 15 7.65 -8.38 3.54
N GLY A 16 7.43 -8.59 2.24
CA GLY A 16 6.13 -8.61 1.60
C GLY A 16 6.21 -8.10 0.16
N THR A 17 5.23 -8.45 -0.65
CA THR A 17 5.09 -7.86 -1.98
C THR A 17 4.34 -6.54 -1.88
N LYS A 18 4.60 -5.63 -2.84
CA LYS A 18 3.79 -4.42 -3.02
C LYS A 18 3.20 -4.31 -4.43
N GLY A 19 3.09 -5.46 -5.09
CA GLY A 19 2.29 -5.58 -6.32
C GLY A 19 0.81 -5.66 -5.98
N GLY A 20 -0.02 -5.80 -6.99
CA GLY A 20 -1.47 -5.95 -6.83
C GLY A 20 -2.24 -5.29 -7.97
N PRO A 21 -3.58 -5.32 -7.92
CA PRO A 21 -4.42 -4.52 -8.79
C PRO A 21 -4.05 -3.04 -8.75
N ARG A 22 -4.24 -2.36 -9.88
CA ARG A 22 -4.22 -0.91 -9.95
C ARG A 22 -5.43 -0.38 -9.20
N THR A 23 -5.22 0.66 -8.42
CA THR A 23 -6.28 1.38 -7.70
C THR A 23 -6.24 2.86 -8.04
N ASP A 24 -7.36 3.54 -7.89
CA ASP A 24 -7.40 5.00 -7.92
C ASP A 24 -7.11 5.61 -6.53
N SER A 25 -7.29 6.93 -6.42
CA SER A 25 -7.03 7.67 -5.18
C SER A 25 -7.86 7.20 -3.98
N ASP A 26 -9.00 6.57 -4.21
CA ASP A 26 -9.93 6.14 -3.17
C ASP A 26 -9.92 4.62 -2.97
N GLY A 27 -8.95 3.93 -3.57
CA GLY A 27 -8.75 2.49 -3.38
C GLY A 27 -9.70 1.60 -4.18
N ARG A 28 -10.46 2.14 -5.14
CA ARG A 28 -11.28 1.31 -6.05
C ARG A 28 -10.36 0.55 -6.99
N VAL A 29 -10.57 -0.75 -7.13
CA VAL A 29 -9.81 -1.58 -8.06
C VAL A 29 -10.21 -1.25 -9.49
N LEU A 30 -9.22 -1.04 -10.35
CA LEU A 30 -9.42 -0.74 -11.76
C LEU A 30 -9.40 -2.02 -12.60
N HIS A 31 -10.39 -2.16 -13.47
CA HIS A 31 -10.38 -3.14 -14.55
C HIS A 31 -9.24 -2.84 -15.54
N VAL A 32 -8.88 -3.80 -16.38
CA VAL A 32 -7.84 -3.61 -17.41
C VAL A 32 -8.19 -2.51 -18.43
N SER A 33 -9.47 -2.16 -18.55
CA SER A 33 -9.93 -1.02 -19.35
C SER A 33 -9.66 0.34 -18.69
N GLY A 34 -9.26 0.38 -17.42
CA GLY A 34 -9.07 1.58 -16.63
C GLY A 34 -10.29 1.98 -15.77
N GLU A 35 -11.45 1.36 -16.01
CA GLU A 35 -12.68 1.67 -15.27
C GLU A 35 -12.71 1.02 -13.88
N PRO A 36 -13.22 1.70 -12.84
CA PRO A 36 -13.42 1.09 -11.54
C PRO A 36 -14.37 -0.11 -11.59
N ILE A 37 -14.00 -1.20 -10.92
CA ILE A 37 -14.88 -2.36 -10.73
C ILE A 37 -15.85 -2.04 -9.58
N PRO A 38 -17.19 -2.01 -9.82
CA PRO A 38 -18.15 -1.66 -8.78
C PRO A 38 -18.07 -2.58 -7.57
N GLY A 39 -17.97 -1.98 -6.38
CA GLY A 39 -17.94 -2.72 -5.10
C GLY A 39 -16.60 -3.38 -4.76
N LEU A 40 -15.56 -3.26 -5.60
CA LEU A 40 -14.26 -3.87 -5.35
C LEU A 40 -13.21 -2.83 -4.97
N TYR A 41 -12.58 -3.04 -3.81
CA TYR A 41 -11.58 -2.15 -3.24
C TYR A 41 -10.33 -2.91 -2.80
N ALA A 42 -9.18 -2.25 -2.79
CA ALA A 42 -7.93 -2.79 -2.29
C ALA A 42 -7.11 -1.70 -1.58
N ALA A 43 -6.38 -2.10 -0.53
CA ALA A 43 -5.49 -1.23 0.23
C ALA A 43 -4.27 -2.01 0.77
N GLY A 44 -3.22 -1.27 1.14
CA GLY A 44 -1.98 -1.87 1.66
C GLY A 44 -1.26 -2.76 0.64
N ASN A 45 -0.67 -3.86 1.10
CA ASN A 45 0.08 -4.78 0.20
C ASN A 45 -0.83 -5.57 -0.77
N ALA A 46 -2.15 -5.47 -0.63
CA ALA A 46 -3.10 -6.04 -1.59
C ALA A 46 -3.31 -5.14 -2.81
N MET A 47 -2.83 -3.89 -2.81
CA MET A 47 -2.88 -2.99 -3.97
C MET A 47 -1.47 -2.73 -4.52
N ALA A 48 -1.39 -2.32 -5.79
CA ALA A 48 -0.15 -1.82 -6.35
C ALA A 48 0.37 -0.61 -5.53
N GLY A 49 1.56 -0.76 -4.95
CA GLY A 49 2.12 0.24 -4.05
C GLY A 49 2.41 1.57 -4.76
N VAL A 50 1.93 2.67 -4.18
CA VAL A 50 2.02 4.03 -4.75
C VAL A 50 3.45 4.53 -4.99
N THR A 51 4.44 3.95 -4.31
CA THR A 51 5.86 4.28 -4.46
C THR A 51 6.55 3.54 -5.62
N GLY A 52 5.80 2.84 -6.48
CA GLY A 52 6.34 2.25 -7.72
C GLY A 52 7.44 1.22 -7.47
N ARG A 53 8.70 1.52 -7.79
CA ARG A 53 9.85 0.62 -7.50
C ARG A 53 10.68 1.03 -6.28
N ALA A 54 10.33 2.14 -5.63
CA ALA A 54 11.07 2.70 -4.50
C ALA A 54 10.45 2.31 -3.15
N TYR A 55 11.22 2.50 -2.08
CA TYR A 55 10.73 2.46 -0.71
C TYR A 55 10.85 3.88 -0.12
N GLY A 56 9.73 4.48 0.31
CA GLY A 56 9.67 5.88 0.72
C GLY A 56 10.31 6.20 2.08
N GLY A 57 10.96 5.22 2.71
CA GLY A 57 11.51 5.32 4.06
C GLY A 57 10.72 4.51 5.08
N ALA A 58 11.16 4.56 6.34
CA ALA A 58 10.54 3.83 7.43
C ALA A 58 9.02 4.14 7.52
N GLY A 59 8.21 3.09 7.66
CA GLY A 59 6.75 3.22 7.63
C GLY A 59 6.14 3.28 6.23
N GLY A 60 6.95 3.16 5.16
CA GLY A 60 6.50 3.22 3.77
C GLY A 60 5.51 2.12 3.36
N THR A 61 5.32 1.09 4.19
CA THR A 61 4.25 0.09 4.02
C THR A 61 3.00 0.46 4.82
N ILE A 62 3.18 0.75 6.12
CA ILE A 62 2.06 0.98 7.06
C ILE A 62 1.34 2.29 6.78
N GLY A 63 2.08 3.37 6.50
CA GLY A 63 1.51 4.69 6.18
C GLY A 63 0.50 4.62 5.02
N PRO A 64 0.91 4.17 3.82
CA PRO A 64 0.00 3.99 2.71
C PRO A 64 -1.14 2.99 3.03
N ALA A 65 -0.86 1.89 3.72
CA ALA A 65 -1.91 0.94 4.08
C ALA A 65 -3.03 1.58 4.91
N MET A 66 -2.69 2.41 5.91
CA MET A 66 -3.68 3.11 6.73
C MET A 66 -4.45 4.17 5.94
N VAL A 67 -3.75 4.99 5.15
CA VAL A 67 -4.38 6.06 4.36
C VAL A 67 -5.37 5.50 3.33
N PHE A 68 -4.93 4.55 2.52
CA PHE A 68 -5.80 3.95 1.50
C PHE A 68 -6.84 3.03 2.11
N GLY A 69 -6.54 2.35 3.22
CA GLY A 69 -7.53 1.56 3.97
C GLY A 69 -8.67 2.43 4.48
N TYR A 70 -8.36 3.61 5.03
CA TYR A 70 -9.37 4.57 5.46
C TYR A 70 -10.22 5.09 4.30
N ARG A 71 -9.60 5.53 3.19
CA ARG A 71 -10.34 6.05 2.02
C ARG A 71 -11.23 4.99 1.39
N ALA A 72 -10.70 3.78 1.17
CA ALA A 72 -11.45 2.67 0.61
C ALA A 72 -12.63 2.29 1.50
N GLY A 73 -12.40 2.17 2.82
CA GLY A 73 -13.45 1.86 3.78
C GLY A 73 -14.53 2.94 3.84
N HIS A 74 -14.15 4.22 3.83
CA HIS A 74 -15.09 5.33 3.83
C HIS A 74 -15.96 5.36 2.57
N LEU A 75 -15.34 5.20 1.39
CA LEU A 75 -16.07 5.16 0.12
C LEU A 75 -16.97 3.93 0.03
N ALA A 76 -16.50 2.76 0.46
CA ALA A 76 -17.30 1.53 0.51
C ALA A 76 -18.52 1.66 1.43
N ALA A 77 -18.37 2.33 2.58
CA ALA A 77 -19.45 2.48 3.56
C ALA A 77 -20.46 3.57 3.18
N THR A 78 -20.01 4.66 2.56
CA THR A 78 -20.84 5.88 2.38
C THR A 78 -21.22 6.16 0.93
N GLY A 79 -20.54 5.53 -0.03
CA GLY A 79 -20.64 5.86 -1.45
C GLY A 79 -20.03 7.22 -1.81
N LYS A 80 -19.30 7.86 -0.90
CA LYS A 80 -18.69 9.19 -1.10
C LYS A 80 -17.18 9.16 -0.79
N PRO A 81 -16.34 9.84 -1.59
CA PRO A 81 -14.93 10.02 -1.27
C PRO A 81 -14.77 10.82 0.03
N VAL A 82 -13.63 10.63 0.70
CA VAL A 82 -13.26 11.45 1.86
C VAL A 82 -13.08 12.90 1.40
N ASP A 83 -13.75 13.83 2.08
CA ASP A 83 -13.54 15.26 1.88
C ASP A 83 -12.21 15.67 2.52
N ILE A 84 -11.25 16.09 1.71
CA ILE A 84 -9.94 16.56 2.16
C ILE A 84 -9.90 18.07 1.88
N PRO A 85 -9.86 18.92 2.93
CA PRO A 85 -9.69 20.35 2.74
C PRO A 85 -8.42 20.61 1.93
N ARG A 86 -8.53 21.45 0.89
CA ARG A 86 -7.37 21.89 0.10
C ARG A 86 -6.52 22.90 0.85
#